data_AF-Q2IS40-F1
#
_entry.id   AF-Q2IS40-F1
#
_cell.length_a   1.000
_cell.length_b   1.000
_cell.length_c   1.000
_cell.angle_alpha   90.00
_cell.angle_beta   90.00
_cell.angle_gamma   90.00
#
_symmetry.space_group_name_H-M   'P 1'
#
loop_
_entity.id
_entity.type
_entity.pdbx_description
1 polymer ?
#
loop_
_entity_poly.entity_id
_entity_poly.type
_entity_poly.pdbx_seq_one_letter_code
_entity_poly.pdbx_strand_id
1 'polypeptide(L)'
;MPIETQQPPVPQPIADRIGFARLTKRAFDGENLFPLWQSLMSKVDDGTATAGEQLDLALITQLFGHKEAGLSVQTETLAQHQLFRSPCARETPPMRVLALAADIDMGGNTPIEFLLESSGIELVTLYVVDGVPLPEPLPAHDLAIVIASDSEECRGALAKIAARAPSWPVPLLNPPDLIGHLDRDKLYRLIGDIDGLDIPATVPVGRDALVAVAVGTAALADVTNGVGYPLIVRPRGSHAGFGLARIEHTADLAAYLEERPEEEYFVARYVDYASDDGLFRKYRLVVVDGKPYACHMAIADRWDIWYLNAGMAQSASKRLEEAAFFHTFDFGFARRHRTALDGMIERIGLDYFTIDCAQTPAGDLLVFEIDNTAVVHNMDSPELYPYKPPQMIKIFDAFAAMLERRVTARRQSVA
;
A
#
# COMPACT_ATOMS: atom_id res chain seq x y z
N MET A 1 15.27 -48.62 -19.75
CA MET A 1 14.94 -47.29 -20.31
C MET A 1 15.98 -46.32 -19.78
N PRO A 2 16.66 -45.52 -20.62
CA PRO A 2 17.59 -44.53 -20.11
C PRO A 2 16.79 -43.51 -19.32
N ILE A 3 17.24 -43.20 -18.11
CA ILE A 3 16.76 -42.06 -17.34
C ILE A 3 17.18 -40.83 -18.15
N GLU A 4 16.23 -40.18 -18.82
CA GLU A 4 16.45 -38.86 -19.39
C GLU A 4 16.91 -37.94 -18.25
N THR A 5 18.19 -37.64 -18.24
CA THR A 5 18.73 -36.53 -17.47
C THR A 5 18.08 -35.26 -18.01
N GLN A 6 16.98 -34.84 -17.39
CA GLN A 6 16.40 -33.51 -17.62
C GLN A 6 17.52 -32.50 -17.43
N GLN A 7 17.80 -31.71 -18.47
CA GLN A 7 18.71 -30.57 -18.35
C GLN A 7 18.21 -29.70 -17.19
N PRO A 8 19.11 -29.21 -16.32
CA PRO A 8 18.70 -28.32 -15.24
C PRO A 8 17.98 -27.11 -15.86
N PRO A 9 16.87 -26.67 -15.26
CA PRO A 9 16.07 -25.61 -15.85
C PRO A 9 16.91 -24.33 -15.99
N VAL A 10 16.79 -23.69 -17.16
CA VAL A 10 17.52 -22.47 -17.49
C VAL A 10 16.89 -21.31 -16.72
N PRO A 11 17.67 -20.49 -15.98
CA PRO A 11 17.15 -19.31 -15.30
C PRO A 11 16.44 -18.39 -16.28
N GLN A 12 15.24 -17.92 -15.91
CA GLN A 12 14.53 -16.92 -16.71
C GLN A 12 15.32 -15.60 -16.75
N PRO A 13 15.37 -14.92 -17.90
CA PRO A 13 16.04 -13.63 -18.02
C PRO A 13 15.34 -12.57 -17.14
N ILE A 14 16.13 -11.63 -16.61
CA ILE A 14 15.60 -10.49 -15.84
C ILE A 14 15.65 -9.27 -16.77
N ALA A 15 14.49 -8.65 -17.03
CA ALA A 15 14.39 -7.50 -17.92
C ALA A 15 14.63 -6.19 -17.16
N ASP A 16 15.49 -5.33 -17.70
CA ASP A 16 15.73 -4.00 -17.15
C ASP A 16 14.60 -3.04 -17.54
N ARG A 17 14.28 -2.10 -16.65
CA ARG A 17 13.25 -1.08 -16.86
C ARG A 17 13.73 0.30 -16.39
N ILE A 18 13.05 1.35 -16.83
CA ILE A 18 13.18 2.71 -16.32
C ILE A 18 12.76 2.76 -14.86
N GLY A 19 11.72 2.02 -14.47
CA GLY A 19 11.35 1.82 -13.07
C GLY A 19 10.16 2.65 -12.61
N PHE A 20 9.46 2.13 -11.60
CA PHE A 20 8.25 2.73 -11.06
C PHE A 20 8.52 4.10 -10.44
N ALA A 21 9.56 4.17 -9.60
CA ALA A 21 9.86 5.37 -8.83
C ALA A 21 10.23 6.54 -9.74
N ARG A 22 11.10 6.28 -10.73
CA ARG A 22 11.55 7.29 -11.70
C ARG A 22 10.43 7.82 -12.58
N LEU A 23 9.61 6.93 -13.15
CA LEU A 23 8.50 7.34 -14.02
C LEU A 23 7.44 8.12 -13.25
N THR A 24 7.11 7.66 -12.03
CA THR A 24 6.14 8.35 -11.18
C THR A 24 6.67 9.71 -10.73
N LYS A 25 7.95 9.83 -10.38
CA LYS A 25 8.58 11.12 -10.03
C LYS A 25 8.51 12.11 -11.19
N ARG A 26 8.85 11.69 -12.41
CA ARG A 26 8.78 12.53 -13.61
C ARG A 26 7.36 13.02 -13.86
N ALA A 27 6.37 12.14 -13.78
CA ALA A 27 4.96 12.52 -13.87
C ALA A 27 4.55 13.49 -12.74
N PHE A 28 4.99 13.23 -11.50
CA PHE A 28 4.70 14.05 -10.32
C PHE A 28 5.28 15.46 -10.45
N ASP A 29 6.45 15.60 -11.07
CA ASP A 29 7.10 16.89 -11.35
C ASP A 29 6.46 17.65 -12.52
N GLY A 30 5.45 17.08 -13.16
CA GLY A 30 4.78 17.67 -14.32
C GLY A 30 5.53 17.49 -15.64
N GLU A 31 6.49 16.57 -15.72
CA GLU A 31 7.16 16.25 -16.97
C GLU A 31 6.18 15.60 -17.97
N ASN A 32 6.21 16.05 -19.22
CA ASN A 32 5.42 15.43 -20.27
C ASN A 32 6.02 14.07 -20.68
N LEU A 33 5.42 12.98 -20.21
CA LEU A 33 5.82 11.61 -20.55
C LEU A 33 5.35 11.14 -21.94
N PHE A 34 4.55 11.92 -22.66
CA PHE A 34 3.97 11.49 -23.94
C PHE A 34 5.01 11.11 -25.01
N PRO A 35 6.13 11.83 -25.19
CA PRO A 35 7.16 11.42 -26.15
C PRO A 35 7.78 10.05 -25.81
N LEU A 36 7.98 9.76 -24.52
CA LEU A 36 8.47 8.46 -24.09
C LEU A 36 7.43 7.37 -24.35
N TRP A 37 6.17 7.63 -23.99
CA TRP A 37 5.06 6.72 -24.27
C TRP A 37 4.96 6.38 -25.76
N GLN A 38 5.01 7.37 -26.64
CA GLN A 38 4.98 7.16 -28.10
C GLN A 38 6.16 6.33 -28.59
N SER A 39 7.36 6.59 -28.08
CA SER A 39 8.54 5.81 -28.45
C SER A 39 8.43 4.35 -28.01
N LEU A 40 7.89 4.08 -26.80
CA LEU A 40 7.69 2.73 -26.31
C LEU A 40 6.59 2.01 -27.10
N MET A 41 5.48 2.69 -27.38
CA MET A 41 4.39 2.16 -28.20
C MET A 41 4.89 1.75 -29.60
N SER A 42 5.68 2.60 -30.28
CA SER A 42 6.26 2.26 -31.59
C SER A 42 7.14 1.02 -31.52
N LYS A 43 7.92 0.84 -30.45
CA LYS A 43 8.75 -0.37 -30.28
C LYS A 43 7.90 -1.62 -30.09
N VAL A 44 6.76 -1.50 -29.39
CA VAL A 44 5.81 -2.61 -29.23
C VAL A 44 5.18 -2.97 -30.57
N ASP A 45 4.70 -1.97 -31.32
CA ASP A 45 4.13 -2.17 -32.66
C ASP A 45 5.13 -2.82 -33.64
N ASP A 46 6.41 -2.41 -33.56
CA ASP A 46 7.50 -2.97 -34.37
C ASP A 46 8.00 -4.34 -33.88
N GLY A 47 7.50 -4.85 -32.74
CA GLY A 47 7.95 -6.10 -32.14
C GLY A 47 9.40 -6.07 -31.60
N THR A 48 9.93 -4.88 -31.32
CA THR A 48 11.31 -4.66 -30.86
C THR A 48 11.41 -4.29 -29.37
N ALA A 49 10.28 -4.02 -28.71
CA ALA A 49 10.24 -3.69 -27.30
C ALA A 49 10.67 -4.88 -26.42
N THR A 50 11.58 -4.62 -25.49
CA THR A 50 11.89 -5.55 -24.39
C THR A 50 10.71 -5.66 -23.41
N ALA A 51 10.66 -6.72 -22.61
CA ALA A 51 9.61 -6.87 -21.59
C ALA A 51 9.60 -5.69 -20.59
N GLY A 52 10.76 -5.16 -20.21
CA GLY A 52 10.83 -4.00 -19.31
C GLY A 52 10.25 -2.73 -19.92
N GLU A 53 10.47 -2.50 -21.22
CA GLU A 53 9.86 -1.40 -21.96
C GLU A 53 8.34 -1.55 -22.08
N GLN A 54 7.83 -2.77 -22.26
CA GLN A 54 6.39 -3.06 -22.25
C GLN A 54 5.77 -2.77 -20.88
N LEU A 55 6.44 -3.16 -19.79
CA LEU A 55 5.98 -2.88 -18.43
C LEU A 55 6.00 -1.38 -18.11
N ASP A 56 7.02 -0.64 -18.56
CA ASP A 56 7.06 0.81 -18.42
C ASP A 56 6.00 1.51 -19.28
N LEU A 57 5.70 1.01 -20.49
CA LEU A 57 4.59 1.48 -21.31
C LEU A 57 3.25 1.30 -20.58
N ALA A 58 3.03 0.13 -19.98
CA ALA A 58 1.85 -0.15 -19.18
C ALA A 58 1.72 0.86 -18.02
N LEU A 59 2.79 1.09 -17.27
CA LEU A 59 2.81 2.07 -16.18
C LEU A 59 2.48 3.48 -16.65
N ILE A 60 3.13 3.99 -17.71
CA ILE A 60 2.87 5.34 -18.22
C ILE A 60 1.42 5.48 -18.72
N THR A 61 0.88 4.42 -19.35
CA THR A 61 -0.52 4.39 -19.80
C THR A 61 -1.48 4.52 -18.62
N GLN A 62 -1.22 3.82 -17.51
CA GLN A 62 -1.99 3.99 -16.28
C GLN A 62 -1.81 5.39 -15.67
N LEU A 63 -0.60 5.98 -15.73
CA LEU A 63 -0.33 7.35 -15.24
C LEU A 63 -1.11 8.42 -16.01
N PHE A 64 -1.42 8.17 -17.29
CA PHE A 64 -2.32 9.02 -18.08
C PHE A 64 -3.82 8.82 -17.78
N GLY A 65 -4.16 7.98 -16.80
CA GLY A 65 -5.54 7.69 -16.41
C GLY A 65 -6.19 6.58 -17.24
N HIS A 66 -5.46 5.92 -18.14
CA HIS A 66 -5.96 4.81 -18.94
C HIS A 66 -5.70 3.46 -18.25
N LYS A 67 -6.28 3.29 -17.05
CA LYS A 67 -6.04 2.11 -16.19
C LYS A 67 -6.24 0.78 -16.92
N GLU A 68 -7.39 0.59 -17.57
CA GLU A 68 -7.73 -0.67 -18.26
C GLU A 68 -6.75 -1.00 -19.40
N ALA A 69 -6.42 -0.01 -20.23
CA ALA A 69 -5.47 -0.21 -21.33
C ALA A 69 -4.07 -0.56 -20.82
N GLY A 70 -3.60 0.13 -19.78
CA GLY A 70 -2.31 -0.16 -19.16
C GLY A 70 -2.28 -1.54 -18.50
N LEU A 71 -3.37 -1.96 -17.86
CA LEU A 71 -3.50 -3.32 -17.29
C LEU A 71 -3.51 -4.41 -18.37
N SER A 72 -4.12 -4.16 -19.53
CA SER A 72 -4.09 -5.10 -20.65
C SER A 72 -2.65 -5.37 -21.11
N VAL A 73 -1.87 -4.30 -21.36
CA VAL A 73 -0.44 -4.42 -21.74
C VAL A 73 0.35 -5.13 -20.64
N GLN A 74 0.11 -4.79 -19.37
CA GLN A 74 0.76 -5.44 -18.23
C GLN A 74 0.49 -6.94 -18.21
N THR A 75 -0.79 -7.35 -18.26
CA THR A 75 -1.20 -8.75 -18.18
C THR A 75 -0.56 -9.58 -19.30
N GLU A 76 -0.56 -9.06 -20.53
CA GLU A 76 0.06 -9.72 -21.69
C GLU A 76 1.57 -9.87 -21.55
N THR A 77 2.23 -8.83 -21.02
CA THR A 77 3.68 -8.84 -20.74
C THR A 77 4.00 -9.87 -19.67
N LEU A 78 3.24 -9.87 -18.56
CA LEU A 78 3.49 -10.72 -17.40
C LEU A 78 3.17 -12.21 -17.65
N ALA A 79 2.27 -12.50 -18.59
CA ALA A 79 2.04 -13.87 -19.07
C ALA A 79 3.27 -14.48 -19.76
N GLN A 80 4.18 -13.64 -20.27
CA GLN A 80 5.38 -14.06 -21.00
C GLN A 80 6.67 -13.86 -20.19
N HIS A 81 6.70 -12.85 -19.31
CA HIS A 81 7.90 -12.44 -18.60
C HIS A 81 7.58 -11.91 -17.20
N GLN A 82 8.10 -12.54 -16.15
CA GLN A 82 7.71 -12.23 -14.77
C GLN A 82 8.77 -11.49 -13.94
N LEU A 83 10.02 -11.38 -14.43
CA LEU A 83 11.17 -10.87 -13.67
C LEU A 83 11.71 -9.54 -14.22
N PHE A 84 11.69 -8.50 -13.39
CA PHE A 84 12.10 -7.15 -13.78
C PHE A 84 13.10 -6.57 -12.78
N ARG A 85 14.11 -5.87 -13.28
CA ARG A 85 15.12 -5.19 -12.46
C ARG A 85 14.87 -3.69 -12.46
N SER A 86 14.69 -3.12 -11.28
CA SER A 86 14.62 -1.67 -11.10
C SER A 86 16.04 -1.06 -11.11
N PRO A 87 16.18 0.24 -11.44
CA PRO A 87 17.47 0.90 -11.39
C PRO A 87 18.11 0.85 -10.00
N CYS A 88 19.43 0.68 -9.95
CA CYS A 88 20.20 0.65 -8.71
C CYS A 88 21.28 1.74 -8.68
N ALA A 89 21.52 2.34 -7.51
CA ALA A 89 22.56 3.35 -7.32
C ALA A 89 24.00 2.81 -7.42
N ARG A 90 24.19 1.48 -7.42
CA ARG A 90 25.50 0.83 -7.52
C ARG A 90 25.55 -0.12 -8.71
N GLU A 91 26.64 -0.08 -9.46
CA GLU A 91 26.91 -1.04 -10.54
C GLU A 91 27.13 -2.47 -10.04
N THR A 92 27.70 -2.60 -8.84
CA THR A 92 27.92 -3.89 -8.14
C THR A 92 27.19 -3.87 -6.80
N PRO A 93 25.90 -4.24 -6.78
CA PRO A 93 25.10 -4.25 -5.57
C PRO A 93 25.64 -5.27 -4.55
N PRO A 94 25.76 -4.93 -3.26
CA PRO A 94 26.23 -5.85 -2.22
C PRO A 94 25.16 -6.84 -1.78
N MET A 95 23.90 -6.60 -2.17
CA MET A 95 22.71 -7.35 -1.77
C MET A 95 21.63 -7.21 -2.84
N ARG A 96 20.84 -8.27 -3.02
CA ARG A 96 19.64 -8.27 -3.85
C ARG A 96 18.39 -8.64 -3.05
N VAL A 97 17.36 -7.82 -3.22
CA VAL A 97 16.01 -8.06 -2.72
C VAL A 97 15.11 -8.52 -3.86
N LEU A 98 14.33 -9.57 -3.61
CA LEU A 98 13.28 -10.05 -4.50
C LEU A 98 11.92 -9.59 -3.96
N ALA A 99 11.28 -8.63 -4.63
CA ALA A 99 9.92 -8.22 -4.32
C ALA A 99 8.91 -9.16 -5.01
N LEU A 100 7.97 -9.70 -4.24
CA LEU A 100 6.90 -10.56 -4.75
C LEU A 100 5.64 -9.71 -4.92
N ALA A 101 5.36 -9.36 -6.18
CA ALA A 101 4.24 -8.51 -6.59
C ALA A 101 3.09 -9.33 -7.16
N ALA A 102 1.87 -8.80 -7.10
CA ALA A 102 0.73 -9.29 -7.88
C ALA A 102 0.61 -8.55 -9.21
N ASP A 103 -0.06 -9.17 -10.18
CA ASP A 103 -0.54 -8.49 -11.39
C ASP A 103 -1.77 -7.64 -11.04
N ILE A 104 -1.53 -6.41 -10.63
CA ILE A 104 -2.53 -5.43 -10.21
C ILE A 104 -2.10 -4.04 -10.68
N ASP A 105 -3.01 -3.07 -10.64
CA ASP A 105 -2.70 -1.69 -11.02
C ASP A 105 -1.58 -1.07 -10.19
N MET A 106 -1.05 0.05 -10.67
CA MET A 106 0.13 0.72 -10.11
C MET A 106 0.06 1.01 -8.60
N GLY A 107 -1.14 1.11 -8.01
CA GLY A 107 -1.33 1.36 -6.58
C GLY A 107 -1.54 0.11 -5.73
N GLY A 108 -1.63 -1.07 -6.35
CA GLY A 108 -1.96 -2.33 -5.68
C GLY A 108 -0.77 -3.11 -5.12
N ASN A 109 0.46 -2.69 -5.42
CA ASN A 109 1.68 -3.23 -4.81
C ASN A 109 2.43 -2.14 -4.04
N THR A 110 3.08 -2.49 -2.93
CA THR A 110 3.96 -1.57 -2.20
C THR A 110 5.11 -1.10 -3.09
N PRO A 111 5.26 0.22 -3.34
CA PRO A 111 6.30 0.72 -4.24
C PRO A 111 7.65 0.87 -3.52
N ILE A 112 8.21 -0.24 -3.04
CA ILE A 112 9.48 -0.24 -2.28
C ILE A 112 10.68 0.25 -3.10
N GLU A 113 10.52 0.39 -4.42
CA GLU A 113 11.50 1.06 -5.29
C GLU A 113 11.82 2.48 -4.81
N PHE A 114 10.83 3.23 -4.32
CA PHE A 114 11.07 4.56 -3.74
C PHE A 114 11.98 4.51 -2.51
N LEU A 115 11.87 3.45 -1.70
CA LEU A 115 12.64 3.30 -0.47
C LEU A 115 14.10 2.90 -0.72
N LEU A 116 14.38 2.33 -1.90
CA LEU A 116 15.66 1.73 -2.23
C LEU A 116 16.49 2.53 -3.24
N GLU A 117 15.91 3.55 -3.89
CA GLU A 117 16.51 4.28 -5.03
C GLU A 117 17.96 4.73 -4.76
N SER A 118 18.27 5.17 -3.54
CA SER A 118 19.60 5.65 -3.12
C SER A 118 20.43 4.66 -2.29
N SER A 119 19.89 3.49 -1.94
CA SER A 119 20.52 2.54 -1.00
C SER A 119 21.69 1.74 -1.59
N GLY A 120 21.72 1.58 -2.92
CA GLY A 120 22.65 0.67 -3.59
C GLY A 120 22.28 -0.81 -3.49
N ILE A 121 21.12 -1.14 -2.92
CA ILE A 121 20.53 -2.48 -2.88
C ILE A 121 19.85 -2.75 -4.22
N GLU A 122 20.11 -3.92 -4.83
CA GLU A 122 19.44 -4.30 -6.07
C GLU A 122 18.01 -4.74 -5.78
N LEU A 123 17.05 -4.18 -6.52
CA LEU A 123 15.66 -4.59 -6.49
C LEU A 123 15.33 -5.36 -7.76
N VAL A 124 14.93 -6.62 -7.59
CA VAL A 124 14.29 -7.42 -8.62
C VAL A 124 12.85 -7.68 -8.20
N THR A 125 11.89 -7.44 -9.09
CA THR A 125 10.48 -7.74 -8.88
C THR A 125 10.10 -8.99 -9.63
N LEU A 126 9.53 -9.96 -8.92
CA LEU A 126 8.84 -11.11 -9.47
C LEU A 126 7.33 -10.87 -9.39
N TYR A 127 6.69 -10.77 -10.55
CA TYR A 127 5.23 -10.75 -10.63
C TYR A 127 4.67 -12.18 -10.56
N VAL A 128 3.91 -12.44 -9.51
CA VAL A 128 3.21 -13.70 -9.28
C VAL A 128 1.86 -13.61 -9.96
N VAL A 129 1.76 -14.25 -11.13
CA VAL A 129 0.54 -14.27 -11.95
C VAL A 129 -0.20 -15.59 -11.72
N ASP A 130 -1.53 -15.53 -11.70
CA ASP A 130 -2.38 -16.71 -11.64
C ASP A 130 -2.26 -17.53 -12.92
N GLY A 131 -2.24 -18.87 -12.78
CA GLY A 131 -2.09 -19.80 -13.90
C GLY A 131 -0.68 -19.90 -14.52
N VAL A 132 0.22 -18.96 -14.25
CA VAL A 132 1.62 -19.00 -14.73
C VAL A 132 2.52 -19.58 -13.63
N PRO A 133 3.27 -20.68 -13.83
CA PRO A 133 4.17 -21.22 -12.78
C PRO A 133 5.21 -20.19 -12.28
N LEU A 134 5.68 -20.32 -11.03
CA LEU A 134 6.84 -19.52 -10.59
C LEU A 134 8.10 -19.95 -11.36
N PRO A 135 9.07 -19.03 -11.61
CA PRO A 135 10.35 -19.39 -12.19
C PRO A 135 11.06 -20.43 -11.31
N GLU A 136 11.56 -21.50 -11.93
CA GLU A 136 12.41 -22.49 -11.29
C GLU A 136 13.65 -22.69 -12.18
N PRO A 137 14.89 -22.41 -11.70
CA PRO A 137 15.17 -21.87 -10.37
C PRO A 137 14.70 -20.41 -10.23
N LEU A 138 14.38 -20.01 -9.00
CA LEU A 138 14.22 -18.59 -8.67
C LEU A 138 15.54 -17.83 -8.95
N PRO A 139 15.48 -16.54 -9.31
CA PRO A 139 16.70 -15.74 -9.43
C PRO A 139 17.41 -15.72 -8.06
N ALA A 140 18.75 -15.80 -8.05
CA ALA A 140 19.51 -15.70 -6.80
C ALA A 140 19.19 -14.36 -6.11
N HIS A 141 18.88 -14.37 -4.81
CA HIS A 141 18.55 -13.21 -3.99
C HIS A 141 18.93 -13.46 -2.53
N ASP A 142 19.16 -12.41 -1.76
CA ASP A 142 19.55 -12.52 -0.34
C ASP A 142 18.33 -12.48 0.60
N LEU A 143 17.24 -11.85 0.16
CA LEU A 143 16.00 -11.67 0.90
C LEU A 143 14.82 -11.46 -0.05
N ALA A 144 13.64 -11.91 0.34
CA ALA A 144 12.38 -11.61 -0.35
C ALA A 144 11.43 -10.81 0.53
N ILE A 145 10.55 -10.03 -0.09
CA ILE A 145 9.47 -9.29 0.59
C ILE A 145 8.20 -9.38 -0.26
N VAL A 146 7.07 -9.70 0.37
CA VAL A 146 5.77 -9.63 -0.32
C VAL A 146 5.30 -8.18 -0.35
N ILE A 147 5.03 -7.68 -1.55
CA ILE A 147 4.53 -6.31 -1.77
C ILE A 147 3.12 -6.29 -2.35
N ALA A 148 2.53 -7.45 -2.67
CA ALA A 148 1.11 -7.56 -3.03
C ALA A 148 0.21 -7.16 -1.85
N SER A 149 -0.90 -6.46 -2.14
CA SER A 149 -1.90 -6.10 -1.13
C SER A 149 -2.74 -7.32 -0.70
N ASP A 150 -3.56 -7.13 0.33
CA ASP A 150 -4.61 -8.07 0.76
C ASP A 150 -5.89 -7.98 -0.08
N SER A 151 -5.87 -7.27 -1.22
CA SER A 151 -7.06 -7.06 -2.05
C SER A 151 -7.57 -8.35 -2.70
N GLU A 152 -8.82 -8.30 -3.14
CA GLU A 152 -9.52 -9.39 -3.85
C GLU A 152 -8.69 -9.92 -5.04
N GLU A 153 -8.16 -9.00 -5.84
CA GLU A 153 -7.38 -9.25 -7.05
C GLU A 153 -6.03 -9.90 -6.73
N CYS A 154 -5.47 -9.62 -5.55
CA CYS A 154 -4.18 -10.15 -5.11
C CYS A 154 -4.28 -11.55 -4.48
N ARG A 155 -5.49 -12.07 -4.22
CA ARG A 155 -5.68 -13.34 -3.48
C ARG A 155 -5.00 -14.54 -4.13
N GLY A 156 -5.06 -14.66 -5.45
CA GLY A 156 -4.42 -15.77 -6.17
C GLY A 156 -2.90 -15.73 -6.06
N ALA A 157 -2.31 -14.54 -6.27
CA ALA A 157 -0.89 -14.29 -6.06
C ALA A 157 -0.44 -14.59 -4.62
N LEU A 158 -1.17 -14.07 -3.62
CA LEU A 158 -0.89 -14.33 -2.21
C LEU A 158 -0.99 -15.82 -1.85
N ALA A 159 -2.00 -16.53 -2.34
CA ALA A 159 -2.17 -17.97 -2.09
C ALA A 159 -0.99 -18.78 -2.67
N LYS A 160 -0.50 -18.39 -3.84
CA LYS A 160 0.64 -19.03 -4.50
C LYS A 160 1.97 -18.73 -3.81
N ILE A 161 2.15 -17.50 -3.32
CA ILE A 161 3.29 -17.15 -2.46
C ILE A 161 3.23 -17.95 -1.16
N ALA A 162 2.06 -18.03 -0.53
CA ALA A 162 1.85 -18.77 0.72
C ALA A 162 2.17 -20.26 0.56
N ALA A 163 1.81 -20.87 -0.58
CA ALA A 163 2.15 -22.25 -0.88
C ALA A 163 3.67 -22.49 -1.00
N ARG A 164 4.44 -21.48 -1.46
CA ARG A 164 5.90 -21.57 -1.59
C ARG A 164 6.64 -21.18 -0.31
N ALA A 165 6.07 -20.29 0.51
CA ALA A 165 6.70 -19.68 1.68
C ALA A 165 7.38 -20.66 2.66
N PRO A 166 6.80 -21.83 3.02
CA PRO A 166 7.44 -22.79 3.94
C PRO A 166 8.79 -23.33 3.46
N SER A 167 9.04 -23.24 2.16
CA SER A 167 10.25 -23.75 1.50
C SER A 167 11.07 -22.62 0.85
N TRP A 168 10.81 -21.37 1.22
CA TRP A 168 11.54 -20.22 0.68
C TRP A 168 13.00 -20.29 1.13
N PRO A 169 13.99 -20.11 0.22
CA PRO A 169 15.40 -20.41 0.52
C PRO A 169 16.09 -19.40 1.44
N VAL A 170 15.57 -18.17 1.50
CA VAL A 170 16.11 -17.03 2.24
C VAL A 170 15.00 -16.36 3.06
N PRO A 171 15.27 -15.38 3.94
CA PRO A 171 14.22 -14.70 4.69
C PRO A 171 13.16 -14.12 3.76
N LEU A 172 11.88 -14.34 4.12
CA LEU A 172 10.71 -13.77 3.45
C LEU A 172 10.03 -12.81 4.43
N LEU A 173 10.03 -11.52 4.10
CA LEU A 173 9.36 -10.48 4.88
C LEU A 173 7.90 -10.33 4.46
N ASN A 174 7.07 -9.91 5.41
CA ASN A 174 5.63 -9.73 5.24
C ASN A 174 4.95 -10.96 4.61
N PRO A 175 4.99 -12.14 5.23
CA PRO A 175 4.39 -13.34 4.64
C PRO A 175 2.85 -13.17 4.45
N PRO A 176 2.25 -13.87 3.47
CA PRO A 176 0.85 -13.63 3.08
C PRO A 176 -0.18 -13.84 4.20
N ASP A 177 0.10 -14.72 5.16
CA ASP A 177 -0.77 -14.99 6.30
C ASP A 177 -0.93 -13.75 7.20
N LEU A 178 0.15 -12.99 7.41
CA LEU A 178 0.10 -11.74 8.16
C LEU A 178 -0.53 -10.59 7.36
N ILE A 179 -0.25 -10.51 6.06
CA ILE A 179 -0.89 -9.51 5.17
C ILE A 179 -2.41 -9.68 5.18
N GLY A 180 -2.90 -10.92 5.14
CA GLY A 180 -4.33 -11.22 5.14
C GLY A 180 -5.08 -10.80 6.41
N HIS A 181 -4.40 -10.38 7.48
CA HIS A 181 -4.99 -9.81 8.68
C HIS A 181 -5.28 -8.31 8.59
N LEU A 182 -4.77 -7.63 7.56
CA LEU A 182 -4.98 -6.19 7.36
C LEU A 182 -6.39 -5.85 6.83
N ASP A 183 -7.14 -6.85 6.33
CA ASP A 183 -8.52 -6.67 5.88
C ASP A 183 -9.34 -6.03 7.01
N ARG A 184 -10.11 -5.00 6.68
CA ARG A 184 -10.77 -4.10 7.64
C ARG A 184 -11.66 -4.84 8.64
N ASP A 185 -12.32 -5.92 8.22
CA ASP A 185 -13.18 -6.71 9.11
C ASP A 185 -12.37 -7.56 10.11
N LYS A 186 -11.18 -8.03 9.71
CA LYS A 186 -10.25 -8.80 10.56
C LYS A 186 -9.42 -7.89 11.44
N LEU A 187 -8.99 -6.74 10.92
CA LEU A 187 -8.13 -5.80 11.63
C LEU A 187 -8.78 -5.35 12.93
N TYR A 188 -10.06 -4.97 12.91
CA TYR A 188 -10.81 -4.65 14.13
C TYR A 188 -10.74 -5.77 15.17
N ARG A 189 -10.88 -7.04 14.77
CA ARG A 189 -10.80 -8.19 15.69
C ARG A 189 -9.39 -8.40 16.22
N LEU A 190 -8.37 -8.06 15.44
CA LEU A 190 -6.97 -8.22 15.81
C LEU A 190 -6.50 -7.18 16.84
N ILE A 191 -6.95 -5.91 16.72
CA ILE A 191 -6.39 -4.79 17.50
C ILE A 191 -7.42 -3.99 18.32
N GLY A 192 -8.71 -4.32 18.23
CA GLY A 192 -9.79 -3.49 18.78
C GLY A 192 -9.94 -3.46 20.31
N ASP A 193 -9.20 -4.29 21.05
CA ASP A 193 -9.18 -4.31 22.53
C ASP A 193 -7.87 -3.73 23.11
N ILE A 194 -7.05 -3.07 22.29
CA ILE A 194 -5.82 -2.42 22.73
C ILE A 194 -6.15 -1.12 23.47
N ASP A 195 -5.55 -0.93 24.65
CA ASP A 195 -5.73 0.28 25.47
C ASP A 195 -5.20 1.54 24.76
N GLY A 196 -5.99 2.61 24.80
CA GLY A 196 -5.70 3.89 24.13
C GLY A 196 -5.84 3.86 22.59
N LEU A 197 -6.41 2.79 22.02
CA LEU A 197 -6.69 2.66 20.59
C LEU A 197 -8.20 2.70 20.35
N ASP A 198 -8.61 3.48 19.35
CA ASP A 198 -9.97 3.45 18.82
C ASP A 198 -9.95 2.96 17.37
N ILE A 199 -10.67 1.88 17.08
CA ILE A 199 -10.91 1.40 15.72
C ILE A 199 -12.37 1.01 15.59
N PRO A 200 -13.15 1.66 14.71
CA PRO A 200 -14.52 1.25 14.45
C PRO A 200 -14.60 -0.16 13.89
N ALA A 201 -15.53 -0.97 14.42
CA ALA A 201 -15.91 -2.23 13.80
C ALA A 201 -16.41 -1.95 12.37
N THR A 202 -15.81 -2.64 11.40
CA THR A 202 -16.21 -2.55 9.99
C THR A 202 -17.07 -3.77 9.67
N VAL A 203 -18.35 -3.54 9.40
CA VAL A 203 -19.34 -4.60 9.18
C VAL A 203 -19.61 -4.75 7.69
N PRO A 204 -19.36 -5.94 7.09
CA PRO A 204 -19.76 -6.22 5.71
C PRO A 204 -21.29 -6.37 5.65
N VAL A 205 -21.92 -5.65 4.72
CA VAL A 205 -23.37 -5.65 4.53
C VAL A 205 -23.67 -5.71 3.02
N GLY A 206 -24.55 -6.63 2.63
CA GLY A 206 -25.04 -6.71 1.25
C GLY A 206 -26.01 -5.57 0.92
N ARG A 207 -26.04 -5.16 -0.34
CA ARG A 207 -26.91 -4.11 -0.86
C ARG A 207 -28.37 -4.30 -0.47
N ASP A 208 -28.91 -5.50 -0.67
CA ASP A 208 -30.31 -5.82 -0.39
C ASP A 208 -30.70 -5.53 1.07
N ALA A 209 -29.79 -5.78 2.01
CA ALA A 209 -30.02 -5.50 3.42
C ALA A 209 -30.02 -3.99 3.70
N LEU A 210 -29.13 -3.21 3.08
CA LEU A 210 -29.15 -1.75 3.17
C LEU A 210 -30.39 -1.14 2.49
N VAL A 211 -30.84 -1.71 1.37
CA VAL A 211 -32.09 -1.31 0.71
C VAL A 211 -33.29 -1.60 1.62
N ALA A 212 -33.32 -2.77 2.27
CA ALA A 212 -34.38 -3.12 3.22
C ALA A 212 -34.46 -2.11 4.39
N VAL A 213 -33.31 -1.62 4.87
CA VAL A 213 -33.23 -0.54 5.85
C VAL A 213 -33.72 0.78 5.26
N ALA A 214 -33.27 1.14 4.06
CA ALA A 214 -33.64 2.39 3.38
C ALA A 214 -35.17 2.51 3.14
N VAL A 215 -35.86 1.40 2.85
CA VAL A 215 -37.32 1.37 2.67
C VAL A 215 -38.11 1.07 3.96
N GLY A 216 -37.44 0.93 5.10
CA GLY A 216 -38.06 0.74 6.42
C GLY A 216 -38.60 -0.66 6.71
N THR A 217 -38.15 -1.67 5.96
CA THR A 217 -38.52 -3.09 6.15
C THR A 217 -37.58 -3.86 7.07
N ALA A 218 -36.42 -3.29 7.40
CA ALA A 218 -35.47 -3.80 8.39
C ALA A 218 -34.94 -2.64 9.27
N ALA A 219 -34.56 -2.95 10.51
CA ALA A 219 -33.89 -1.97 11.36
C ALA A 219 -32.39 -1.94 11.05
N LEU A 220 -31.80 -0.74 11.01
CA LEU A 220 -30.37 -0.56 10.75
C LEU A 220 -29.51 -1.40 11.71
N ALA A 221 -29.81 -1.33 13.01
CA ALA A 221 -29.06 -2.02 14.04
C ALA A 221 -29.01 -3.55 13.86
N ASP A 222 -30.07 -4.16 13.31
CA ASP A 222 -30.12 -5.60 13.06
C ASP A 222 -29.22 -6.00 11.88
N VAL A 223 -29.11 -5.12 10.89
CA VAL A 223 -28.29 -5.34 9.68
C VAL A 223 -26.81 -5.02 9.91
N THR A 224 -26.50 -4.10 10.83
CA THR A 224 -25.15 -3.58 11.06
C THR A 224 -24.54 -4.02 12.39
N ASN A 225 -25.13 -5.00 13.09
CA ASN A 225 -24.70 -5.43 14.42
C ASN A 225 -24.61 -4.28 15.44
N GLY A 226 -25.61 -3.39 15.43
CA GLY A 226 -25.77 -2.32 16.41
C GLY A 226 -25.19 -0.96 16.03
N VAL A 227 -24.68 -0.77 14.80
CA VAL A 227 -24.23 0.56 14.35
C VAL A 227 -25.45 1.47 14.13
N GLY A 228 -25.44 2.63 14.78
CA GLY A 228 -26.44 3.69 14.61
C GLY A 228 -25.92 4.86 13.76
N TYR A 229 -26.80 5.81 13.48
CA TYR A 229 -26.44 7.05 12.81
C TYR A 229 -25.77 8.08 13.77
N PRO A 230 -24.89 8.97 13.25
CA PRO A 230 -24.33 8.95 11.91
C PRO A 230 -23.37 7.77 11.72
N LEU A 231 -23.39 7.20 10.51
CA LEU A 231 -22.52 6.10 10.12
C LEU A 231 -21.72 6.44 8.86
N ILE A 232 -20.70 5.64 8.60
CA ILE A 232 -19.92 5.68 7.36
C ILE A 232 -20.30 4.46 6.53
N VAL A 233 -20.61 4.67 5.24
CA VAL A 233 -20.82 3.61 4.24
C VAL A 233 -19.76 3.73 3.16
N ARG A 234 -19.31 2.59 2.65
CA ARG A 234 -18.35 2.50 1.55
C ARG A 234 -18.56 1.23 0.73
N PRO A 235 -18.46 1.24 -0.61
CA PRO A 235 -18.46 0.01 -1.39
C PRO A 235 -17.25 -0.87 -1.04
N ARG A 236 -17.45 -2.18 -0.95
CA ARG A 236 -16.36 -3.15 -0.75
C ARG A 236 -15.39 -3.11 -1.94
N GLY A 237 -14.09 -3.23 -1.66
CA GLY A 237 -13.02 -3.17 -2.69
C GLY A 237 -12.69 -1.75 -3.19
N SER A 238 -13.37 -0.71 -2.71
CA SER A 238 -13.02 0.66 -3.08
C SER A 238 -11.82 1.17 -2.27
N HIS A 239 -10.92 1.91 -2.91
CA HIS A 239 -9.74 2.54 -2.29
C HIS A 239 -9.83 4.06 -2.36
N ALA A 240 -8.99 4.72 -1.55
CA ALA A 240 -8.80 6.17 -1.59
C ALA A 240 -10.13 6.98 -1.49
N GLY A 241 -11.04 6.57 -0.59
CA GLY A 241 -12.29 7.30 -0.34
C GLY A 241 -13.34 7.23 -1.45
N PHE A 242 -13.13 6.47 -2.53
CA PHE A 242 -14.13 6.34 -3.59
C PHE A 242 -15.43 5.73 -3.04
N GLY A 243 -16.53 6.47 -3.18
CA GLY A 243 -17.85 6.05 -2.68
C GLY A 243 -17.99 6.08 -1.16
N LEU A 244 -17.00 6.59 -0.42
CA LEU A 244 -17.11 6.79 1.02
C LEU A 244 -18.10 7.92 1.32
N ALA A 245 -19.09 7.65 2.19
CA ALA A 245 -20.08 8.65 2.58
C ALA A 245 -20.38 8.58 4.07
N ARG A 246 -20.66 9.75 4.67
CA ARG A 246 -21.27 9.86 6.00
C ARG A 246 -22.77 9.98 5.80
N ILE A 247 -23.52 9.11 6.46
CA ILE A 247 -24.98 9.01 6.37
C ILE A 247 -25.55 9.44 7.72
N GLU A 248 -26.38 10.49 7.74
CA GLU A 248 -27.01 11.01 8.95
C GLU A 248 -28.31 10.28 9.25
N HIS A 249 -29.10 9.99 8.21
CA HIS A 249 -30.44 9.44 8.36
C HIS A 249 -30.75 8.40 7.27
N THR A 250 -31.85 7.66 7.47
CA THR A 250 -32.33 6.65 6.51
C THR A 250 -32.60 7.21 5.11
N ALA A 251 -33.05 8.47 5.01
CA ALA A 251 -33.25 9.13 3.72
C ALA A 251 -31.94 9.33 2.95
N ASP A 252 -30.84 9.67 3.65
CA ASP A 252 -29.53 9.84 3.03
C ASP A 252 -28.96 8.49 2.58
N LEU A 253 -29.26 7.40 3.31
CA LEU A 253 -28.91 6.04 2.88
C LEU A 253 -29.62 5.67 1.59
N ALA A 254 -30.91 5.98 1.46
CA ALA A 254 -31.68 5.73 0.25
C ALA A 254 -31.05 6.47 -0.95
N ALA A 255 -30.80 7.77 -0.81
CA ALA A 255 -30.17 8.59 -1.85
C ALA A 255 -28.76 8.07 -2.23
N TYR A 256 -27.96 7.69 -1.24
CA TYR A 256 -26.64 7.11 -1.48
C TYR A 256 -26.71 5.82 -2.33
N LEU A 257 -27.65 4.92 -2.02
CA LEU A 257 -27.80 3.66 -2.75
C LEU A 257 -28.35 3.85 -4.17
N GLU A 258 -29.05 4.95 -4.47
CA GLU A 258 -29.45 5.27 -5.84
C GLU A 258 -28.23 5.58 -6.74
N GLU A 259 -27.21 6.23 -6.18
CA GLU A 259 -25.99 6.61 -6.91
C GLU A 259 -24.92 5.50 -6.93
N ARG A 260 -25.06 4.51 -6.06
CA ARG A 260 -24.05 3.46 -5.81
C ARG A 260 -24.66 2.11 -6.08
N PRO A 261 -24.43 1.46 -7.24
CA PRO A 261 -25.07 0.20 -7.59
C PRO A 261 -24.31 -1.06 -7.11
N GLU A 262 -23.23 -0.91 -6.35
CA GLU A 262 -22.39 -2.03 -5.90
C GLU A 262 -23.16 -3.01 -4.99
N GLU A 263 -22.78 -4.28 -5.01
CA GLU A 263 -23.50 -5.36 -4.31
C GLU A 263 -23.16 -5.50 -2.82
N GLU A 264 -21.97 -5.05 -2.42
CA GLU A 264 -21.46 -5.19 -1.06
C GLU A 264 -20.85 -3.89 -0.55
N TYR A 265 -21.11 -3.61 0.73
CA TYR A 265 -20.65 -2.41 1.42
C TYR A 265 -19.99 -2.76 2.74
N PHE A 266 -19.13 -1.87 3.18
CA PHE A 266 -18.69 -1.79 4.56
C PHE A 266 -19.41 -0.64 5.27
N VAL A 267 -19.91 -0.95 6.47
CA VAL A 267 -20.54 0.01 7.37
C VAL A 267 -19.78 0.09 8.68
N ALA A 268 -19.52 1.30 9.16
CA ALA A 268 -18.88 1.54 10.45
C ALA A 268 -19.51 2.76 11.13
N ARG A 269 -19.38 2.87 12.46
CA ARG A 269 -19.78 4.10 13.17
C ARG A 269 -18.94 5.27 12.69
N TYR A 270 -19.56 6.45 12.57
CA TYR A 270 -18.79 7.67 12.40
C TYR A 270 -18.07 8.03 13.71
N VAL A 271 -16.83 8.51 13.59
CA VAL A 271 -16.06 9.05 14.72
C VAL A 271 -15.74 10.50 14.40
N ASP A 272 -16.26 11.41 15.22
CA ASP A 272 -15.85 12.82 15.13
C ASP A 272 -14.49 12.98 15.81
N TYR A 273 -13.47 13.22 15.00
CA TYR A 273 -12.08 13.41 15.43
C TYR A 273 -11.60 14.85 15.18
N ALA A 274 -12.52 15.80 14.98
CA ALA A 274 -12.17 17.20 14.93
C ALA A 274 -11.43 17.61 16.22
N SER A 275 -10.36 18.36 16.07
CA SER A 275 -9.69 18.98 17.22
C SER A 275 -10.45 20.22 17.70
N ASP A 276 -9.99 20.84 18.78
CA ASP A 276 -10.64 22.02 19.39
C ASP A 276 -10.85 23.21 18.44
N ASP A 277 -10.07 23.29 17.36
CA ASP A 277 -10.20 24.32 16.31
C ASP A 277 -11.26 23.99 15.23
N GLY A 278 -11.96 22.87 15.37
CA GLY A 278 -12.94 22.37 14.40
C GLY A 278 -12.31 21.77 13.14
N LEU A 279 -10.99 21.64 13.08
CA LEU A 279 -10.28 21.01 11.96
C LEU A 279 -9.95 19.55 12.26
N PHE A 280 -9.90 18.76 11.20
CA PHE A 280 -9.57 17.35 11.23
C PHE A 280 -8.10 17.16 10.88
N ARG A 281 -7.41 16.29 11.64
CA ARG A 281 -5.99 15.95 11.46
C ARG A 281 -5.84 14.46 11.18
N LYS A 282 -5.40 14.12 9.98
CA LYS A 282 -5.04 12.76 9.59
C LYS A 282 -3.53 12.63 9.52
N TYR A 283 -2.99 11.63 10.21
CA TYR A 283 -1.59 11.27 10.22
C TYR A 283 -1.40 9.99 9.42
N ARG A 284 -0.36 9.93 8.60
CA ARG A 284 0.17 8.67 8.08
C ARG A 284 1.47 8.36 8.78
N LEU A 285 1.56 7.16 9.32
CA LEU A 285 2.77 6.57 9.87
C LEU A 285 3.22 5.41 8.99
N VAL A 286 4.51 5.10 9.05
CA VAL A 286 5.06 3.85 8.56
C VAL A 286 5.76 3.13 9.69
N VAL A 287 5.58 1.83 9.77
CA VAL A 287 6.29 0.95 10.70
C VAL A 287 7.37 0.24 9.90
N VAL A 288 8.61 0.32 10.39
CA VAL A 288 9.76 -0.38 9.82
C VAL A 288 10.46 -1.12 10.95
N ASP A 289 10.52 -2.44 10.88
CA ASP A 289 11.16 -3.31 11.88
C ASP A 289 10.64 -3.03 13.31
N GLY A 290 9.32 -2.94 13.45
CA GLY A 290 8.64 -2.69 14.72
C GLY A 290 8.72 -1.24 15.23
N LYS A 291 9.31 -0.32 14.46
CA LYS A 291 9.41 1.10 14.86
C LYS A 291 8.54 1.99 13.99
N PRO A 292 7.66 2.83 14.57
CA PRO A 292 6.86 3.79 13.83
C PRO A 292 7.67 5.05 13.45
N TYR A 293 7.33 5.65 12.31
CA TYR A 293 7.88 6.89 11.77
C TYR A 293 6.76 7.74 11.17
N ALA A 294 6.86 9.07 11.29
CA ALA A 294 5.95 10.00 10.63
C ALA A 294 6.17 10.03 9.10
N CYS A 295 5.11 9.84 8.31
CA CYS A 295 5.15 9.99 6.85
C CYS A 295 4.58 11.33 6.38
N HIS A 296 3.39 11.69 6.86
CA HIS A 296 2.77 12.99 6.60
C HIS A 296 1.65 13.29 7.59
N MET A 297 1.24 14.55 7.65
CA MET A 297 0.03 14.99 8.34
C MET A 297 -0.78 15.91 7.43
N ALA A 298 -2.06 15.60 7.27
CA ALA A 298 -3.01 16.38 6.49
C ALA A 298 -4.04 17.04 7.41
N ILE A 299 -4.34 18.31 7.17
CA ILE A 299 -5.32 19.09 7.94
C ILE A 299 -6.41 19.58 7.00
N ALA A 300 -7.69 19.40 7.34
CA ALA A 300 -8.81 19.93 6.57
C ALA A 300 -10.00 20.32 7.46
N ASP A 301 -10.95 21.04 6.88
CA ASP A 301 -12.26 21.40 7.45
C ASP A 301 -13.34 20.33 7.16
N ARG A 302 -12.92 19.17 6.65
CA ARG A 302 -13.73 18.00 6.33
C ARG A 302 -13.09 16.74 6.90
N TRP A 303 -13.89 15.74 7.23
CA TRP A 303 -13.45 14.53 7.93
C TRP A 303 -12.86 13.45 7.00
N ASP A 304 -13.24 13.44 5.72
CA ASP A 304 -12.80 12.46 4.72
C ASP A 304 -11.51 12.94 4.03
N ILE A 305 -10.45 13.01 4.83
CA ILE A 305 -9.16 13.56 4.44
C ILE A 305 -8.32 12.53 3.70
N TRP A 306 -7.72 12.97 2.60
CA TRP A 306 -6.43 12.44 2.12
C TRP A 306 -5.47 13.62 1.88
N TYR A 307 -4.18 13.35 1.66
CA TYR A 307 -3.21 14.45 1.59
C TYR A 307 -3.50 15.44 0.43
N LEU A 308 -4.00 14.95 -0.71
CA LEU A 308 -4.24 15.76 -1.91
C LEU A 308 -5.49 16.66 -1.85
N ASN A 309 -6.50 16.34 -1.01
CA ASN A 309 -7.69 17.20 -0.82
C ASN A 309 -7.56 18.16 0.37
N ALA A 310 -6.51 18.04 1.17
CA ALA A 310 -6.32 18.85 2.38
C ALA A 310 -5.84 20.28 2.10
N GLY A 311 -5.40 20.59 0.87
CA GLY A 311 -4.93 21.92 0.50
C GLY A 311 -3.65 22.35 1.26
N MET A 312 -2.77 21.39 1.58
CA MET A 312 -1.54 21.64 2.35
C MET A 312 -0.60 22.62 1.63
N ALA A 313 -0.50 22.52 0.31
CA ALA A 313 0.37 23.37 -0.51
C ALA A 313 -0.02 24.86 -0.43
N GLN A 314 -1.31 25.14 -0.25
CA GLN A 314 -1.85 26.50 -0.26
C GLN A 314 -1.82 27.16 1.13
N SER A 315 -1.57 26.40 2.21
CA SER A 315 -1.62 26.92 3.58
C SER A 315 -0.29 26.80 4.33
N ALA A 316 0.35 27.94 4.58
CA ALA A 316 1.61 27.99 5.33
C ALA A 316 1.44 27.52 6.78
N SER A 317 0.30 27.80 7.43
CA SER A 317 0.04 27.35 8.79
C SER A 317 -0.09 25.83 8.86
N LYS A 318 -0.80 25.20 7.93
CA LYS A 318 -0.90 23.73 7.87
C LYS A 318 0.47 23.08 7.68
N ARG A 319 1.30 23.65 6.80
CA ARG A 319 2.68 23.15 6.59
C ARG A 319 3.57 23.33 7.81
N LEU A 320 3.43 24.43 8.54
CA LEU A 320 4.17 24.65 9.78
C LEU A 320 3.77 23.62 10.84
N GLU A 321 2.49 23.28 10.91
CA GLU A 321 2.00 22.26 11.84
C GLU A 321 2.51 20.85 11.48
N GLU A 322 2.54 20.48 10.19
CA GLU A 322 3.15 19.21 9.74
C GLU A 322 4.65 19.17 10.05
N ALA A 323 5.36 20.29 9.86
CA ALA A 323 6.77 20.40 10.24
C ALA A 323 6.97 20.18 11.75
N ALA A 324 6.10 20.76 12.59
CA ALA A 324 6.13 20.57 14.03
C ALA A 324 5.80 19.12 14.43
N PHE A 325 4.86 18.47 13.73
CA PHE A 325 4.57 17.05 13.90
C PHE A 325 5.81 16.19 13.63
N PHE A 326 6.53 16.43 12.52
CA PHE A 326 7.75 15.68 12.21
C PHE A 326 8.85 15.89 13.26
N HIS A 327 9.07 17.15 13.64
CA HIS A 327 10.09 17.49 14.63
C HIS A 327 9.82 16.84 16.00
N THR A 328 8.55 16.80 16.39
CA THR A 328 8.13 16.32 17.72
C THR A 328 7.65 14.88 17.75
N PHE A 329 7.66 14.16 16.62
CA PHE A 329 7.04 12.84 16.49
C PHE A 329 7.46 11.87 17.61
N ASP A 330 8.77 11.68 17.79
CA ASP A 330 9.34 10.68 18.70
C ASP A 330 9.02 10.97 20.19
N PHE A 331 8.99 12.25 20.60
CA PHE A 331 8.78 12.66 21.99
C PHE A 331 7.39 13.27 22.26
N GLY A 332 6.57 13.42 21.22
CA GLY A 332 5.22 13.95 21.24
C GLY A 332 4.23 12.86 20.88
N PHE A 333 3.90 12.76 19.59
CA PHE A 333 2.85 11.85 19.07
C PHE A 333 3.11 10.38 19.42
N ALA A 334 4.29 9.85 19.06
CA ALA A 334 4.63 8.44 19.30
C ALA A 334 4.71 8.11 20.80
N ARG A 335 5.21 9.04 21.62
CA ARG A 335 5.26 8.84 23.08
C ARG A 335 3.87 8.84 23.71
N ARG A 336 2.98 9.73 23.28
CA ARG A 336 1.59 9.81 23.77
C ARG A 336 0.82 8.53 23.46
N HIS A 337 0.99 8.02 22.25
CA HIS A 337 0.28 6.85 21.73
C HIS A 337 1.06 5.54 21.90
N ARG A 338 2.05 5.50 22.78
CA ARG A 338 2.98 4.35 22.90
C ARG A 338 2.25 3.04 23.14
N THR A 339 1.32 2.97 24.10
CA THR A 339 0.59 1.74 24.42
C THR A 339 -0.16 1.20 23.20
N ALA A 340 -0.89 2.07 22.50
CA ALA A 340 -1.63 1.73 21.30
C ALA A 340 -0.71 1.29 20.16
N LEU A 341 0.37 2.05 19.89
CA LEU A 341 1.33 1.74 18.84
C LEU A 341 2.08 0.43 19.10
N ASP A 342 2.66 0.25 20.29
CA ASP A 342 3.43 -0.94 20.64
C ASP A 342 2.53 -2.19 20.56
N GLY A 343 1.33 -2.15 21.14
CA GLY A 343 0.40 -3.28 21.11
C GLY A 343 -0.07 -3.61 19.69
N MET A 344 -0.35 -2.60 18.87
CA MET A 344 -0.80 -2.78 17.49
C MET A 344 0.31 -3.37 16.63
N ILE A 345 1.53 -2.82 16.74
CA ILE A 345 2.71 -3.28 16.00
C ILE A 345 3.03 -4.73 16.35
N GLU A 346 3.00 -5.10 17.63
CA GLU A 346 3.25 -6.46 18.09
C GLU A 346 2.25 -7.45 17.49
N ARG A 347 0.95 -7.13 17.49
CA ARG A 347 -0.09 -8.04 16.99
C ARG A 347 -0.14 -8.16 15.47
N ILE A 348 0.19 -7.09 14.75
CA ILE A 348 0.26 -7.11 13.28
C ILE A 348 1.47 -7.94 12.83
N GLY A 349 2.62 -7.76 13.48
CA GLY A 349 3.81 -8.59 13.25
C GLY A 349 4.48 -8.46 11.87
N LEU A 350 4.02 -7.53 11.01
CA LEU A 350 4.63 -7.23 9.73
C LEU A 350 5.91 -6.41 9.91
N ASP A 351 6.91 -6.66 9.05
CA ASP A 351 8.19 -5.96 9.06
C ASP A 351 8.07 -4.53 8.50
N TYR A 352 7.15 -4.34 7.54
CA TYR A 352 6.85 -3.05 6.93
C TYR A 352 5.35 -2.91 6.67
N PHE A 353 4.74 -1.84 7.18
CA PHE A 353 3.34 -1.49 6.89
C PHE A 353 3.08 -0.02 7.23
N THR A 354 1.95 0.53 6.80
CA THR A 354 1.56 1.91 7.09
C THR A 354 0.27 1.97 7.90
N ILE A 355 0.09 3.08 8.60
CA ILE A 355 -1.07 3.34 9.46
C ILE A 355 -1.60 4.73 9.11
N ASP A 356 -2.87 4.78 8.70
CA ASP A 356 -3.62 6.02 8.62
C ASP A 356 -4.46 6.18 9.89
N CYS A 357 -4.19 7.25 10.64
CA CYS A 357 -4.76 7.48 11.96
C CYS A 357 -5.06 8.96 12.26
N ALA A 358 -5.76 9.19 13.36
CA ALA A 358 -6.02 10.48 13.97
C ALA A 358 -5.89 10.39 15.49
N GLN A 359 -6.04 11.52 16.16
CA GLN A 359 -6.25 11.56 17.61
C GLN A 359 -7.69 12.00 17.87
N THR A 360 -8.42 11.26 18.71
CA THR A 360 -9.77 11.65 19.14
C THR A 360 -9.71 12.81 20.15
N PRO A 361 -10.82 13.52 20.42
CA PRO A 361 -10.89 14.50 21.50
C PRO A 361 -10.58 13.91 22.88
N ALA A 362 -10.84 12.60 23.09
CA ALA A 362 -10.49 11.89 24.32
C ALA A 362 -8.98 11.59 24.43
N GLY A 363 -8.23 11.71 23.34
CA GLY A 363 -6.79 11.47 23.29
C GLY A 363 -6.40 10.09 22.78
N ASP A 364 -7.35 9.24 22.39
CA ASP A 364 -7.10 7.91 21.84
C ASP A 364 -6.54 7.99 20.41
N LEU A 365 -5.78 6.97 20.02
CA LEU A 365 -5.31 6.78 18.65
C LEU A 365 -6.42 6.17 17.80
N LEU A 366 -7.09 6.98 16.98
CA LEU A 366 -8.10 6.52 16.04
C LEU A 366 -7.44 5.94 14.79
N VAL A 367 -7.67 4.67 14.48
CA VAL A 367 -7.17 4.01 13.27
C VAL A 367 -8.25 3.99 12.20
N PHE A 368 -7.92 4.51 11.01
CA PHE A 368 -8.80 4.46 9.84
C PHE A 368 -8.49 3.27 8.93
N GLU A 369 -7.19 2.99 8.74
CA GLU A 369 -6.69 1.98 7.81
C GLU A 369 -5.26 1.61 8.20
N ILE A 370 -4.94 0.33 8.02
CA ILE A 370 -3.58 -0.18 8.06
C ILE A 370 -3.42 -0.99 6.79
N ASP A 371 -2.36 -0.70 6.04
CA ASP A 371 -2.09 -1.34 4.76
C ASP A 371 -0.61 -1.65 4.64
N ASN A 372 -0.25 -2.57 3.74
CA ASN A 372 1.14 -2.76 3.35
C ASN A 372 1.51 -1.94 2.10
N THR A 373 0.53 -1.37 1.38
CA THR A 373 0.74 -0.80 0.03
C THR A 373 0.73 0.71 -0.07
N ALA A 374 0.43 1.47 1.00
CA ALA A 374 0.50 2.91 0.92
C ALA A 374 1.88 3.42 0.51
N VAL A 375 1.85 4.44 -0.33
CA VAL A 375 3.06 5.07 -0.88
C VAL A 375 3.78 5.88 0.20
N VAL A 376 5.07 5.57 0.39
CA VAL A 376 6.03 6.40 1.12
C VAL A 376 7.10 6.83 0.12
N HIS A 377 7.26 8.13 -0.07
CA HIS A 377 8.06 8.69 -1.16
C HIS A 377 8.66 10.04 -0.76
N ASN A 378 9.70 10.48 -1.49
CA ASN A 378 10.34 11.78 -1.31
C ASN A 378 10.17 12.65 -2.56
N MET A 379 8.95 12.70 -3.09
CA MET A 379 8.65 13.43 -4.34
C MET A 379 8.20 14.88 -4.11
N ASP A 380 7.72 15.19 -2.89
CA ASP A 380 7.24 16.52 -2.55
C ASP A 380 8.32 17.59 -2.76
N SER A 381 7.91 18.77 -3.24
CA SER A 381 8.83 19.88 -3.51
C SER A 381 9.59 20.28 -2.23
N PRO A 382 10.93 20.21 -2.22
CA PRO A 382 11.74 20.62 -1.06
C PRO A 382 11.68 22.13 -0.83
N GLU A 383 11.33 22.92 -1.84
CA GLU A 383 11.12 24.37 -1.69
C GLU A 383 9.85 24.66 -0.87
N LEU A 384 8.80 23.86 -1.08
CA LEU A 384 7.51 24.03 -0.39
C LEU A 384 7.45 23.30 0.95
N TYR A 385 8.12 22.14 1.04
CA TYR A 385 8.14 21.23 2.19
C TYR A 385 9.58 20.88 2.61
N PRO A 386 10.39 21.86 3.05
CA PRO A 386 11.82 21.63 3.33
C PRO A 386 12.10 20.62 4.45
N TYR A 387 11.11 20.34 5.31
CA TYR A 387 11.21 19.36 6.40
C TYR A 387 10.96 17.91 5.95
N LYS A 388 10.35 17.68 4.77
CA LYS A 388 10.02 16.33 4.30
C LYS A 388 11.22 15.51 3.86
N PRO A 389 12.17 16.03 3.05
CA PRO A 389 13.28 15.20 2.56
C PRO A 389 14.13 14.57 3.68
N PRO A 390 14.58 15.30 4.73
CA PRO A 390 15.30 14.67 5.83
C PRO A 390 14.49 13.57 6.54
N GLN A 391 13.18 13.75 6.70
CA GLN A 391 12.31 12.74 7.32
C GLN A 391 12.13 11.50 6.43
N MET A 392 11.97 11.68 5.12
CA MET A 392 11.83 10.56 4.19
C MET A 392 13.13 9.75 4.09
N ILE A 393 14.27 10.42 4.02
CA ILE A 393 15.60 9.76 4.04
C ILE A 393 15.77 8.93 5.32
N LYS A 394 15.36 9.45 6.50
CA LYS A 394 15.37 8.67 7.76
C LYS A 394 14.57 7.37 7.66
N ILE A 395 13.43 7.37 6.96
CA ILE A 395 12.62 6.16 6.72
C ILE A 395 13.31 5.23 5.74
N PHE A 396 13.87 5.75 4.64
CA PHE A 396 14.54 4.96 3.61
C PHE A 396 15.78 4.25 4.18
N ASP A 397 16.58 4.97 4.97
CA ASP A 397 17.72 4.41 5.69
C ASP A 397 17.29 3.33 6.69
N ALA A 398 16.17 3.53 7.39
CA ALA A 398 15.62 2.53 8.31
C ALA A 398 15.19 1.26 7.58
N PHE A 399 14.55 1.40 6.41
CA PHE A 399 14.13 0.29 5.57
C PHE A 399 15.33 -0.48 5.02
N ALA A 400 16.32 0.21 4.44
CA ALA A 400 17.56 -0.41 3.96
C ALA A 400 18.28 -1.15 5.10
N ALA A 401 18.43 -0.52 6.27
CA ALA A 401 19.09 -1.12 7.43
C ALA A 401 18.32 -2.35 7.97
N MET A 402 16.99 -2.37 7.90
CA MET A 402 16.18 -3.55 8.25
C MET A 402 16.55 -4.74 7.34
N LEU A 403 16.60 -4.51 6.02
CA LEU A 403 16.94 -5.56 5.06
C LEU A 403 18.35 -6.13 5.31
N GLU A 404 19.33 -5.25 5.52
CA GLU A 404 20.72 -5.63 5.82
C GLU A 404 20.84 -6.46 7.12
N ARG A 405 20.10 -6.08 8.17
CA ARG A 405 20.05 -6.84 9.43
C ARG A 405 19.50 -8.25 9.21
N ARG A 406 18.42 -8.40 8.45
CA ARG A 406 17.78 -9.70 8.17
C ARG A 406 18.71 -10.64 7.39
N VAL A 407 19.41 -10.11 6.39
CA VAL A 407 20.41 -10.88 5.64
C VAL A 407 21.60 -11.27 6.51
N THR A 408 22.10 -10.36 7.34
CA THR A 408 23.21 -10.64 8.26
C THR A 408 22.85 -11.72 9.28
N ALA A 409 21.67 -11.62 9.91
CA ALA A 409 21.17 -12.61 10.84
C ALA A 409 21.03 -14.00 10.19
N ARG A 410 20.55 -14.06 8.94
CA ARG A 410 20.51 -15.32 8.18
C ARG A 410 21.90 -15.90 7.99
N ARG A 411 22.86 -15.12 7.49
CA ARG A 411 24.24 -15.58 7.26
C ARG A 411 24.88 -16.13 8.54
N GLN A 412 24.61 -15.52 9.69
CA GLN A 412 25.07 -15.99 11.01
C GLN A 412 24.38 -17.27 11.48
N SER A 413 23.12 -17.52 11.11
CA SER A 413 22.39 -18.75 11.48
C SER A 413 22.76 -19.96 10.62
N VAL A 414 23.35 -19.74 9.44
CA VAL A 414 23.74 -20.81 8.48
C VAL A 414 25.22 -21.17 8.60
N ALA A 415 26.06 -20.23 9.05
CA ALA A 415 27.47 -20.45 9.35
C ALA A 415 27.62 -21.24 10.66
#